data_AF-A0A1C3RL09-F1
#
_entry.id   AF-A0A1C3RL09-F1
#
_cell.length_a   1.000
_cell.length_b   1.000
_cell.length_c   1.000
_cell.angle_alpha   90.00
_cell.angle_beta   90.00
_cell.angle_gamma   90.00
#
_symmetry.space_group_name_H-M   'P 1'
#
loop_
_entity.id
_entity.type
_entity.pdbx_description
1 polymer ?
#
loop_
_entity_poly.entity_id
_entity_poly.type
_entity_poly.pdbx_seq_one_letter_code
_entity_poly.pdbx_strand_id
1 'polypeptide(L)' 'MKAFSKFLLILVLLTLGGAGVFLATWDIPAPTAPVTKKISDDRFPR' A
#
# COMPACT_ATOMS: atom_id res chain seq x y z
N MET A 1 -24.58 -3.09 20.71
CA MET A 1 -24.24 -3.56 19.35
C MET A 1 -24.25 -2.44 18.30
N LYS A 2 -25.33 -1.67 18.13
CA LYS A 2 -25.42 -0.60 17.11
C LYS A 2 -24.32 0.48 17.21
N ALA A 3 -23.92 0.87 18.43
CA ALA A 3 -22.85 1.85 18.64
C ALA A 3 -21.47 1.34 18.17
N PHE A 4 -21.18 0.05 18.42
CA PHE A 4 -19.93 -0.58 17.98
C PHE A 4 -19.90 -0.73 16.46
N SER A 5 -21.00 -1.16 15.84
CA SER A 5 -21.11 -1.21 14.37
C SER A 5 -20.95 0.18 13.73
N LYS A 6 -21.53 1.22 14.33
CA LYS A 6 -21.38 2.60 13.85
C LYS A 6 -19.94 3.09 13.99
N PHE A 7 -19.27 2.77 15.09
CA PHE A 7 -17.85 3.06 15.28
C PHE A 7 -16.98 2.37 14.23
N LEU A 8 -17.20 1.08 14.00
CA LEU A 8 -16.50 0.32 12.95
C LEU A 8 -16.69 0.93 11.56
N LEU A 9 -17.93 1.33 11.23
CA LEU A 9 -18.21 1.98 9.94
C LEU A 9 -17.41 3.27 9.78
N ILE A 10 -17.39 4.13 10.81
CA ILE A 10 -16.63 5.39 10.79
C ILE A 10 -15.13 5.12 10.66
N LEU A 11 -14.61 4.13 11.38
CA LEU A 11 -13.20 3.74 11.33
C LEU A 11 -12.79 3.28 9.92
N VAL A 12 -13.63 2.47 9.27
CA VAL A 12 -13.40 2.00 7.90
C VAL A 12 -13.42 3.17 6.91
N LEU A 13 -14.40 4.07 7.03
CA LEU A 13 -14.47 5.25 6.16
C LEU A 13 -13.25 6.16 6.33
N LEU A 14 -12.79 6.36 7.56
CA LEU A 14 -11.58 7.13 7.86
C LEU A 14 -10.32 6.50 7.30
N THR A 15 -10.16 5.19 7.44
CA THR A 15 -8.97 4.47 6.93
C THR A 15 -8.95 4.45 5.41
N LEU A 16 -10.08 4.15 4.76
CA LEU A 16 -10.17 4.16 3.29
C LEU A 16 -10.00 5.57 2.71
N GLY A 17 -10.69 6.56 3.28
CA GLY A 17 -10.56 7.95 2.84
C GLY A 17 -9.16 8.50 3.06
N GLY A 18 -8.57 8.26 4.24
CA GLY A 18 -7.21 8.67 4.57
C GLY A 18 -6.17 7.99 3.69
N ALA A 19 -6.29 6.68 3.44
CA ALA A 19 -5.41 5.95 2.52
C ALA A 19 -5.53 6.47 1.09
N GLY A 20 -6.75 6.78 0.63
CA GLY A 20 -6.98 7.35 -0.70
C GLY A 20 -6.30 8.71 -0.87
N VAL A 21 -6.47 9.63 0.08
CA VAL A 21 -5.82 10.95 0.05
C VAL A 21 -4.30 10.82 0.14
N PHE A 22 -3.80 9.96 1.03
CA PHE A 22 -2.38 9.70 1.18
C PHE A 22 -1.78 9.21 -0.13
N LEU A 23 -2.35 8.17 -0.76
CA LEU A 23 -1.86 7.63 -2.03
C LEU A 23 -1.99 8.64 -3.19
N ALA A 24 -3.04 9.45 -3.22
CA ALA A 24 -3.24 10.45 -4.26
C ALA A 24 -2.23 11.61 -4.18
N THR A 25 -1.70 11.89 -2.99
CA THR A 25 -0.78 13.02 -2.75
C THR A 25 0.67 12.60 -2.53
N TRP A 26 0.91 11.31 -2.28
CA TRP A 26 2.24 10.81 -2.01
C TRP A 26 3.04 10.68 -3.30
N ASP A 27 4.02 11.55 -3.46
CA ASP A 27 5.06 11.41 -4.47
C ASP A 27 6.10 10.39 -4.00
N ILE A 28 6.07 9.18 -4.57
CA ILE A 28 6.98 8.10 -4.19
C ILE A 28 8.38 8.45 -4.72
N PRO A 29 9.37 8.70 -3.85
CA PRO A 29 10.68 9.12 -4.29
C PRO A 29 11.38 7.98 -5.04
N ALA A 30 12.26 8.36 -5.97
CA ALA A 30 13.13 7.41 -6.64
C ALA A 30 14.02 6.67 -5.63
N PRO A 31 14.45 5.43 -5.92
CA PRO A 31 15.38 4.69 -5.07
C PRO A 31 16.65 5.51 -4.79
N THR A 32 17.03 5.63 -3.52
CA THR A 32 18.23 6.37 -3.10
C THR A 32 19.53 5.58 -3.34
N ALA A 33 19.41 4.30 -3.67
CA ALA A 33 20.53 3.41 -3.95
C ALA A 33 20.24 2.54 -5.20
N PRO A 34 21.29 2.06 -5.90
CA PRO A 34 21.13 1.17 -7.04
C PRO A 34 20.37 -0.10 -6.69
N VAL A 35 19.30 -0.39 -7.44
CA VAL A 35 18.52 -1.63 -7.31
C VAL A 35 19.01 -2.64 -8.35
N THR A 36 19.73 -3.67 -7.90
CA THR A 36 20.13 -4.79 -8.76
C THR A 36 18.98 -5.76 -8.94
N LYS A 37 18.32 -5.72 -10.11
CA LYS A 37 17.35 -6.76 -10.48
C LYS A 37 18.09 -8.06 -10.76
N LYS A 38 17.99 -9.03 -9.85
CA LYS A 38 18.48 -10.40 -10.07
C LYS A 38 17.37 -11.20 -10.74
N ILE A 39 17.62 -11.70 -11.95
CA ILE A 39 16.81 -12.78 -12.51
C ILE A 39 17.12 -14.03 -11.69
N SER A 40 16.07 -14.66 -11.18
CA SER A 40 16.21 -15.90 -10.43
C SER A 40 16.63 -17.04 -11.37
N ASP A 41 17.50 -17.92 -10.86
CA ASP A 41 18.18 -18.94 -11.67
C ASP A 41 17.21 -19.99 -12.27
N ASP A 42 16.06 -20.19 -11.62
CA ASP A 42 14.94 -21.01 -12.09
C ASP A 42 14.33 -20.54 -13.42
N ARG A 43 14.63 -19.31 -13.84
CA ARG A 43 14.15 -18.72 -15.10
C ARG A 43 15.01 -19.08 -16.31
N PHE A 44 16.19 -19.69 -16.11
CA PHE A 44 17.06 -20.10 -17.21
C PHE A 44 16.69 -21.51 -17.71
N PRO A 45 16.48 -21.71 -19.03
CA PRO A 45 16.34 -23.04 -19.63
C PRO A 45 17.63 -23.85 -19.45
N ARG A 46 17.50 -25.17 -19.27
CA ARG A 46 18.62 -26.12 -19.15
C ARG A 46 18.72 -26.98 -20.40
#